data_AF-A0A015XAE7-F1
#
_entry.id   AF-A0A015XAE7-F1
#
_cell.length_a   1.000
_cell.length_b   1.000
_cell.length_c   1.000
_cell.angle_alpha   90.00
_cell.angle_beta   90.00
_cell.angle_gamma   90.00
#
_symmetry.space_group_name_H-M   'P 1'
#
loop_
_entity.id
_entity.type
_entity.pdbx_description
1 polymer ?
#
loop_
_entity_poly.entity_id
_entity_poly.type
_entity_poly.pdbx_seq_one_letter_code
_entity_poly.pdbx_strand_id
1 'polypeptide(L)'
;MNEVIRLGVICDQFGNLQRGGAEAQVENTIAALQKTGLVSVEYITHETTDLSKFDLIHFFKSSFEYTPVAITLAEKEIPYVVSTIVFITIEQPKLIRNIRV
;
A
#
# COMPACT_ATOMS: atom_id res chain seq x y z
N MET A 1 15.40 9.26 -22.11
CA MET A 1 14.51 8.30 -21.42
C MET A 1 13.97 9.03 -20.21
N ASN A 2 12.66 8.97 -19.96
CA ASN A 2 12.15 9.49 -18.69
C ASN A 2 12.67 8.59 -17.57
N GLU A 3 13.16 9.20 -16.51
CA GLU A 3 13.59 8.47 -15.31
C GLU A 3 12.36 7.80 -14.69
N VAL A 4 12.48 6.49 -14.43
CA VAL A 4 11.39 5.68 -13.87
C VAL A 4 11.49 5.80 -12.36
N ILE A 5 10.44 6.34 -11.72
CA ILE A 5 10.37 6.49 -10.27
C ILE A 5 10.26 5.09 -9.63
N ARG A 6 11.13 4.79 -8.68
CA ARG A 6 11.14 3.55 -7.90
C ARG A 6 10.39 3.76 -6.59
N LEU A 7 9.18 3.22 -6.53
CA LEU A 7 8.31 3.27 -5.37
C LEU A 7 8.46 2.00 -4.53
N GLY A 8 8.84 2.15 -3.27
CA GLY A 8 8.77 1.09 -2.26
C GLY A 8 7.41 1.11 -1.53
N VAL A 9 6.74 -0.02 -1.42
CA VAL A 9 5.44 -0.14 -0.75
C VAL A 9 5.55 -0.99 0.51
N ILE A 10 5.12 -0.44 1.65
CA ILE A 10 5.02 -1.16 2.91
C ILE A 10 3.54 -1.47 3.18
N CYS A 11 3.22 -2.76 3.12
CA CYS A 11 1.88 -3.31 3.36
C CYS A 11 1.96 -4.65 4.11
N ASP A 12 2.84 -4.78 5.10
CA ASP A 12 2.94 -6.02 5.88
C ASP A 12 1.85 -6.10 6.96
N GLN A 13 1.27 -7.29 7.16
CA GLN A 13 0.10 -7.53 8.00
C GLN A 13 0.33 -8.71 8.95
N PHE A 14 0.20 -8.50 10.26
CA PHE A 14 -0.06 -9.58 11.21
C PHE A 14 -1.57 -9.83 11.30
N GLY A 15 -2.04 -10.99 10.83
CA GLY A 15 -3.39 -11.52 11.09
C GLY A 15 -4.53 -11.00 10.20
N ASN A 16 -5.24 -11.97 9.62
CA ASN A 16 -6.49 -11.88 8.83
C ASN A 16 -6.49 -11.01 7.57
N LEU A 17 -6.14 -11.68 6.46
CA LEU A 17 -6.24 -11.31 5.04
C LEU A 17 -7.66 -10.89 4.56
N GLN A 18 -8.68 -10.91 5.43
CA GLN A 18 -10.10 -10.84 5.06
C GLN A 18 -10.78 -9.50 5.40
N ARG A 19 -10.01 -8.44 5.73
CA ARG A 19 -10.62 -7.11 6.00
C ARG A 19 -10.49 -6.11 4.85
N GLY A 20 -9.72 -6.41 3.80
CA GLY A 20 -9.82 -5.81 2.46
C GLY A 20 -9.51 -4.32 2.29
N GLY A 21 -9.42 -3.52 3.35
CA GLY A 21 -9.22 -2.07 3.25
C GLY A 21 -7.83 -1.69 2.74
N ALA A 22 -6.77 -2.17 3.41
CA ALA A 22 -5.40 -1.80 3.06
C ALA A 22 -4.95 -2.45 1.75
N GLU A 23 -5.24 -3.74 1.59
CA GLU A 23 -4.83 -4.52 0.43
C GLU A 23 -5.51 -3.99 -0.84
N ALA A 24 -6.82 -3.74 -0.81
CA ALA A 24 -7.51 -3.16 -1.97
C ALA A 24 -7.04 -1.73 -2.26
N GLN A 25 -6.71 -0.94 -1.25
CA GLN A 25 -6.12 0.39 -1.48
C GLN A 25 -4.75 0.30 -2.16
N VAL A 26 -3.89 -0.62 -1.70
CA VAL A 26 -2.58 -0.87 -2.30
C VAL A 26 -2.73 -1.34 -3.75
N GLU A 27 -3.52 -2.39 -3.98
CA GLU A 27 -3.74 -2.97 -5.31
C GLU A 27 -4.27 -1.92 -6.30
N ASN A 28 -5.28 -1.15 -5.90
CA ASN A 28 -5.82 -0.09 -6.75
C ASN A 28 -4.81 1.02 -7.03
N THR A 29 -4.01 1.40 -6.03
CA THR A 29 -2.97 2.42 -6.19
C THR A 29 -1.89 1.95 -7.16
N ILE A 30 -1.38 0.73 -6.98
CA ILE A 30 -0.37 0.13 -7.85
C ILE A 30 -0.90 -0.01 -9.28
N ALA A 31 -2.12 -0.50 -9.45
CA ALA A 31 -2.75 -0.64 -10.77
C ALA A 31 -2.92 0.71 -11.48
N ALA A 32 -3.19 1.79 -10.73
CA ALA A 32 -3.26 3.13 -11.30
C ALA A 32 -1.86 3.67 -11.69
N LEU A 33 -0.86 3.49 -10.83
CA LEU A 33 0.50 3.95 -11.08
C LEU A 33 1.16 3.23 -12.25
N GLN A 34 0.96 1.90 -12.37
CA GLN A 34 1.52 1.11 -13.47
C GLN A 34 0.99 1.56 -14.84
N LYS A 35 -0.25 2.07 -14.93
CA LYS A 35 -0.82 2.61 -16.18
C LYS A 35 -0.06 3.83 -16.70
N THR A 36 0.69 4.53 -15.85
CA THR A 36 1.50 5.68 -16.27
C THR A 36 2.74 5.26 -17.05
N GLY A 37 3.26 4.04 -16.83
CA GLY A 37 4.54 3.59 -17.37
C GLY A 37 5.77 4.33 -16.80
N LEU A 38 5.58 5.19 -15.79
CA LEU A 38 6.63 6.05 -15.21
C LEU A 38 7.07 5.59 -13.82
N VAL A 39 6.38 4.61 -13.23
CA VAL A 39 6.63 4.15 -11.86
C VAL A 39 6.89 2.64 -11.86
N SER A 40 8.01 2.25 -11.30
CA SER A 40 8.33 0.87 -10.92
C SER A 40 8.00 0.69 -9.45
N VAL A 41 7.25 -0.36 -9.12
CA VAL A 41 6.78 -0.61 -7.75
C VAL A 41 7.39 -1.89 -7.23
N GLU A 42 7.90 -1.86 -6.00
CA GLU A 42 8.39 -3.03 -5.26
C GLU A 42 7.79 -3.05 -3.85
N TYR A 43 7.46 -4.22 -3.35
CA TYR A 43 7.06 -4.39 -1.95
C TYR A 43 8.31 -4.46 -1.06
N ILE A 44 8.33 -3.65 -0.01
CA ILE A 44 9.34 -3.71 1.03
C ILE A 44 8.91 -4.75 2.05
N THR A 45 9.78 -5.73 2.27
CA THR A 45 9.61 -6.84 3.21
C THR A 45 10.73 -6.83 4.26
N HIS A 46 10.68 -7.75 5.22
CA HIS A 46 11.78 -7.95 6.19
C HIS A 46 13.12 -8.35 5.53
N GLU A 47 13.09 -8.81 4.28
CA GLU A 47 14.29 -9.19 3.51
C GLU A 47 14.89 -7.98 2.77
N THR A 48 14.19 -6.83 2.75
CA THR A 48 14.68 -5.63 2.08
C THR A 48 15.76 -4.95 2.92
N THR A 49 17.00 -4.97 2.43
CA THR A 49 18.16 -4.44 3.15
C THR A 49 18.62 -3.06 2.67
N ASP A 50 18.31 -2.70 1.42
CA ASP A 50 18.64 -1.40 0.85
C ASP A 50 17.38 -0.61 0.52
N LEU A 51 17.11 0.42 1.32
CA LEU A 51 16.01 1.37 1.12
C LEU A 51 16.39 2.55 0.23
N SER A 52 17.69 2.80 0.03
CA SER A 52 18.19 3.95 -0.75
C SER A 52 17.95 3.81 -2.25
N LYS A 53 17.62 2.59 -2.71
CA LYS A 53 17.23 2.34 -4.10
C LYS A 53 15.86 2.90 -4.49
N PHE A 54 15.08 3.40 -3.52
CA PHE A 54 13.74 3.93 -3.72
C PHE A 54 13.75 5.46 -3.72
N ASP A 55 13.02 6.05 -4.66
CA ASP A 55 12.80 7.50 -4.73
C ASP A 55 11.69 7.95 -3.77
N LEU A 56 10.78 7.03 -3.42
CA LEU A 56 9.67 7.26 -2.50
C LEU A 56 9.30 5.95 -1.80
N ILE A 57 8.95 6.02 -0.52
CA ILE A 57 8.36 4.90 0.22
C ILE A 57 6.94 5.23 0.68
N HIS A 58 6.00 4.33 0.42
CA HIS A 58 4.59 4.53 0.75
C HIS A 58 4.11 3.47 1.75
N PHE A 59 3.76 3.92 2.94
CA PHE A 59 3.18 3.12 4.01
C PHE A 59 1.66 3.10 3.88
N PHE A 60 1.11 1.90 3.70
CA PHE A 60 -0.33 1.67 3.81
C PHE A 60 -0.65 1.03 5.14
N LYS A 61 -0.01 -0.10 5.44
CA LYS A 61 -0.16 -0.83 6.70
C LYS A 61 1.18 -1.47 7.03
N SER A 62 1.51 -1.52 8.31
CA SER A 62 2.75 -2.14 8.74
C SER A 62 2.56 -2.88 10.05
N SER A 63 3.04 -4.12 10.08
CA SER A 63 3.36 -4.89 11.28
C SER A 63 4.66 -4.40 11.93
N PHE A 64 5.52 -3.71 11.17
CA PHE A 64 6.73 -3.09 11.70
C PHE A 64 6.36 -1.89 12.57
N GLU A 65 7.17 -1.64 13.60
CA GLU A 65 7.12 -0.35 14.27
C GLU A 65 7.42 0.74 13.24
N TYR A 66 6.39 1.53 12.92
CA TYR A 66 6.49 2.60 11.93
C TYR A 66 7.61 3.60 12.28
N THR A 67 7.81 3.86 13.57
CA THR A 67 8.73 4.87 14.08
C THR A 67 10.20 4.59 13.72
N PRO A 68 10.79 3.41 14.03
CA PRO A 68 12.15 3.07 13.58
C PRO A 68 12.39 3.21 12.07
N VAL A 69 11.42 2.77 11.26
CA VAL A 69 11.54 2.87 9.80
C VAL A 69 11.50 4.35 9.39
N ALA A 70 10.54 5.12 9.87
CA ALA A 70 10.42 6.55 9.56
C ALA A 70 11.66 7.37 9.98
N ILE A 71 12.27 7.05 11.14
CA ILE A 71 13.54 7.65 11.57
C ILE A 71 14.65 7.33 10.55
N THR A 72 14.80 6.06 10.18
CA THR A 72 15.81 5.63 9.21
C THR A 72 15.63 6.33 7.85
N LEU A 73 14.39 6.52 7.40
CA LEU A 73 14.09 7.23 6.15
C LEU A 73 14.43 8.71 6.26
N ALA A 74 14.13 9.35 7.39
CA ALA A 74 14.47 10.74 7.63
C ALA A 74 16.00 10.95 7.67
N GLU A 75 16.75 10.08 8.34
CA GLU A 75 18.22 10.13 8.39
C GLU A 75 18.87 9.95 7.01
N LYS A 76 18.25 9.15 6.14
CA LYS A 76 18.71 8.89 4.78
C LYS A 76 18.16 9.88 3.75
N GLU A 77 17.38 10.87 4.18
CA GLU A 77 16.69 11.83 3.30
C GLU A 77 15.81 11.15 2.23
N ILE A 78 15.25 9.98 2.54
CA ILE A 78 14.35 9.24 1.65
C ILE A 78 12.92 9.74 1.88
N PRO A 79 12.24 10.29 0.86
CA PRO A 79 10.86 10.73 0.98
C PRO A 79 9.93 9.57 1.33
N TYR A 80 8.92 9.84 2.17
CA TYR A 80 7.87 8.87 2.44
C TYR A 80 6.48 9.47 2.61
N VAL A 81 5.47 8.65 2.37
CA VAL A 81 4.05 8.98 2.57
C VAL A 81 3.40 7.90 3.42
N VAL A 82 2.50 8.32 4.32
CA VAL A 82 1.66 7.40 5.10
C VAL A 82 0.21 7.61 4.70
N SER A 83 -0.44 6.55 4.25
CA SER A 83 -1.87 6.57 3.97
C SER A 83 -2.68 6.04 5.15
N THR A 84 -3.74 6.77 5.47
CA THR A 84 -4.79 6.28 6.36
C THR A 84 -5.55 5.16 5.66
N ILE A 85 -5.61 3.98 6.28
CA ILE A 85 -6.41 2.87 5.76
C ILE A 85 -7.89 3.13 6.03
N VAL A 86 -8.70 3.07 4.97
CA VAL A 86 -10.16 3.25 5.06
C VAL A 86 -10.84 1.93 4.71
N PHE A 87 -11.68 1.44 5.62
CA PHE A 87 -12.55 0.30 5.38
C PHE A 87 -13.90 0.81 4.88
N ILE A 88 -14.18 0.66 3.59
CA ILE A 88 -15.48 0.99 3.02
C ILE A 88 -16.31 -0.29 3.01
N THR A 89 -17.32 -0.38 3.88
CA THR A 89 -18.37 -1.40 3.76
C THR A 89 -19.41 -0.88 2.77
N ILE A 90 -19.33 -1.32 1.51
CA ILE A 90 -20.45 -1.14 0.59
C ILE A 90 -21.47 -2.22 0.95
N GLU A 91 -22.52 -1.88 1.70
CA GLU A 91 -23.66 -2.78 1.83
C GLU A 91 -24.23 -3.04 0.43
N GLN A 92 -24.01 -4.25 -0.07
CA GLN A 92 -24.71 -4.72 -1.26
C GLN A 92 -26.22 -4.66 -0.95
N PRO A 93 -27.05 -3.98 -1.77
CA PRO A 93 -28.48 -3.94 -1.51
C PRO A 93 -28.99 -5.37 -1.43
N LYS A 94 -29.59 -5.72 -0.28
CA LYS A 94 -30.18 -7.04 -0.06
C LYS A 94 -31.13 -7.32 -1.23
N LEU A 95 -30.82 -8.36 -2.00
CA LEU A 95 -31.69 -8.84 -3.07
C LEU A 95 -33.00 -9.28 -2.40
N ILE A 96 -34.01 -8.41 -2.36
CA ILE A 96 -35.34 -8.76 -1.87
C ILE A 96 -35.91 -9.75 -2.88
N ARG A 97 -35.70 -11.05 -2.63
CA ARG A 97 -36.41 -12.11 -3.32
C ARG A 97 -37.87 -11.98 -2.91
N ASN A 98 -38.66 -11.31 -3.74
CA ASN A 98 -40.11 -11.33 -3.65
C ASN A 98 -40.58 -12.78 -3.79
N ILE A 99 -40.88 -13.42 -2.65
CA ILE A 99 -41.64 -14.66 -2.62
C ILE A 99 -43.06 -14.26 -3.05
N ARG A 100 -43.45 -14.63 -4.28
CA ARG A 100 -44.85 -14.60 -4.67
C ARG A 100 -45.54 -15.81 -4.06
N VAL A 101 -46.65 -15.52 -3.37
CA VAL A 101 -47.61 -16.43 -2.74
C VAL A 101 -48.22 -17.36 -3.77
#